data_AF-A0A955JCK6-F1
#
_entry.id   AF-A0A955JCK6-F1
#
_cell.length_a   1.000
_cell.length_b   1.000
_cell.length_c   1.000
_cell.angle_alpha   90.00
_cell.angle_beta   90.00
_cell.angle_gamma   90.00
#
_symmetry.space_group_name_H-M   'P 1'
#
loop_
_entity.id
_entity.type
_entity.pdbx_description
1 polymer ?
#
loop_
_entity_poly.entity_id
_entity_poly.type
_entity_poly.pdbx_seq_one_letter_code
_entity_poly.pdbx_strand_id
1 'polypeptide(L)'
;MSDETRTPYHKLGHRLRSLREVHKESPDEVSSAVEIDIELLELIEKGRERPSEDILLLLISHYGLQDDTAEELWDLAGYDKRTDVVDEPGVLPEGRAQAAMMVMLDPRILYSDLAEVSATPKGFILTFSQSVGPNGQPLPIARVGMSREQAKAVMGLLHQTLWNLDNPSLDGRLQSGEQSDSAQ
;
A
#
# COMPACT_ATOMS: atom_id res chain seq x y z
N MET A 1 -10.36 27.05 -28.71
CA MET A 1 -11.54 26.58 -27.96
C MET A 1 -11.89 25.19 -28.47
N SER A 2 -11.76 24.05 -27.78
CA SER A 2 -11.35 23.70 -26.42
C SER A 2 -11.08 22.18 -26.44
N ASP A 3 -9.82 21.73 -26.35
CA ASP A 3 -9.50 20.30 -26.18
C ASP A 3 -8.78 20.03 -24.83
N GLU A 4 -8.27 21.08 -24.18
CA GLU A 4 -7.70 21.01 -22.81
C GLU A 4 -8.70 20.55 -21.73
N THR A 5 -10.00 20.61 -22.00
CA THR A 5 -11.04 20.15 -21.05
C THR A 5 -11.26 18.64 -21.06
N ARG A 6 -10.72 17.89 -22.04
CA ARG A 6 -10.99 16.43 -22.15
C ARG A 6 -9.91 15.54 -21.56
N THR A 7 -8.69 16.06 -21.38
CA THR A 7 -7.54 15.33 -20.82
C THR A 7 -6.68 16.27 -19.97
N PRO A 8 -7.16 16.68 -18.79
CA PRO A 8 -6.45 17.64 -17.92
C PRO A 8 -5.07 17.12 -17.46
N TYR A 9 -4.87 15.80 -17.43
CA TYR A 9 -3.64 15.15 -16.98
C TYR A 9 -2.81 14.59 -18.14
N HIS A 10 -2.98 15.10 -19.37
CA HIS A 10 -2.31 14.57 -20.57
C HIS A 10 -0.79 14.45 -20.42
N LYS A 11 -0.12 15.43 -19.81
CA LYS A 11 1.34 15.39 -19.61
C LYS A 11 1.77 14.25 -18.68
N LEU A 12 1.06 14.08 -17.56
CA LEU A 12 1.28 12.99 -16.63
C LEU A 12 1.03 11.63 -17.32
N GLY A 13 -0.12 11.47 -17.96
CA GLY A 13 -0.50 10.23 -18.64
C GLY A 13 0.51 9.82 -19.71
N HIS A 14 0.96 10.78 -20.53
CA HIS A 14 2.01 10.54 -21.53
C HIS A 14 3.34 10.12 -20.89
N ARG A 15 3.73 10.74 -19.77
CA ARG A 15 4.96 10.40 -19.04
C ARG A 15 4.90 8.98 -18.49
N LEU A 16 3.81 8.62 -17.83
CA LEU A 16 3.57 7.27 -17.29
C LEU A 16 3.55 6.21 -18.40
N ARG A 17 2.86 6.50 -19.51
CA ARG A 17 2.86 5.62 -20.68
C ARG A 17 4.26 5.42 -21.26
N SER A 18 5.05 6.50 -21.35
CA SER A 18 6.43 6.43 -21.85
C SER A 18 7.30 5.56 -20.95
N LEU A 19 7.14 5.66 -19.64
CA LEU A 19 7.84 4.81 -18.67
C LEU A 19 7.50 3.33 -18.88
N ARG A 20 6.20 3.01 -19.01
CA ARG A 20 5.77 1.65 -19.33
C ARG A 20 6.39 1.11 -20.62
N GLU A 21 6.36 1.91 -21.69
CA GLU A 21 6.91 1.52 -23.00
C GLU A 21 8.45 1.34 -22.96
N VAL A 22 9.16 2.17 -22.20
CA VAL A 22 10.62 2.06 -21.98
C VAL A 22 10.97 0.78 -21.21
N HIS A 23 10.18 0.45 -20.18
CA HIS A 23 10.33 -0.78 -19.40
C HIS A 23 9.82 -2.03 -20.14
N LYS A 24 9.20 -1.85 -21.31
CA LYS A 24 8.61 -2.91 -22.16
C LYS A 24 7.54 -3.73 -21.46
N GLU A 25 6.81 -3.09 -20.55
CA GLU A 25 5.73 -3.73 -19.80
C GLU A 25 4.39 -3.54 -20.51
N SER A 26 3.55 -4.57 -20.45
CA SER A 26 2.17 -4.47 -20.91
C SER A 26 1.31 -3.71 -19.90
N PRO A 27 0.16 -3.15 -20.31
CA PRO A 27 -0.79 -2.56 -19.38
C PRO A 27 -1.25 -3.54 -18.29
N ASP A 28 -1.36 -4.83 -18.60
CA ASP A 28 -1.79 -5.84 -17.63
C ASP A 28 -0.73 -6.14 -16.55
N GLU A 29 0.56 -6.10 -16.91
CA GLU A 29 1.68 -6.27 -15.99
C GLU A 29 1.73 -5.12 -14.98
N VAL A 30 1.69 -3.87 -15.47
CA VAL A 30 1.71 -2.68 -14.62
C VAL A 30 0.47 -2.61 -13.73
N SER A 31 -0.72 -2.84 -14.31
CA SER A 31 -1.98 -2.82 -13.54
C SER A 31 -1.98 -3.87 -12.43
N SER A 32 -1.37 -5.05 -12.68
CA SER A 32 -1.21 -6.08 -11.67
C SER A 32 -0.19 -5.68 -10.59
N ALA A 33 0.90 -5.00 -10.97
CA ALA A 33 1.96 -4.58 -10.04
C ALA A 33 1.53 -3.45 -9.11
N VAL A 34 0.67 -2.54 -9.58
CA VAL A 34 0.18 -1.39 -8.80
C VAL A 34 -1.28 -1.55 -8.33
N GLU A 35 -1.82 -2.77 -8.45
CA GLU A 35 -3.14 -3.18 -7.94
C GLU A 35 -4.33 -2.30 -8.40
N ILE A 36 -4.38 -1.99 -9.70
CA ILE A 36 -5.49 -1.25 -10.31
C ILE A 36 -6.10 -2.00 -11.50
N ASP A 37 -7.30 -1.59 -11.90
CA ASP A 37 -7.93 -2.09 -13.13
C ASP A 37 -7.19 -1.59 -14.37
N ILE A 38 -7.13 -2.41 -15.42
CA ILE A 38 -6.48 -2.07 -16.69
C ILE A 38 -7.17 -0.87 -17.34
N GLU A 39 -8.50 -0.81 -17.26
CA GLU A 39 -9.28 0.31 -17.76
C GLU A 39 -8.93 1.62 -17.04
N LEU A 40 -8.64 1.55 -15.74
CA LEU A 40 -8.23 2.71 -14.95
C LEU A 40 -6.81 3.15 -15.35
N LEU A 41 -5.86 2.22 -15.48
CA LEU A 41 -4.51 2.53 -15.97
C LEU A 41 -4.57 3.20 -17.34
N GLU A 42 -5.40 2.68 -18.25
CA GLU A 42 -5.57 3.29 -19.58
C GLU A 42 -6.15 4.70 -19.52
N LEU A 43 -7.10 4.97 -18.63
CA LEU A 43 -7.66 6.32 -18.47
C LEU A 43 -6.63 7.30 -17.90
N ILE A 44 -5.78 6.83 -16.98
CA ILE A 44 -4.65 7.57 -16.42
C ILE A 44 -3.62 7.87 -17.53
N GLU A 45 -3.21 6.87 -18.31
CA GLU A 45 -2.26 7.05 -19.42
C GLU A 45 -2.80 7.95 -20.55
N LYS A 46 -4.11 7.93 -20.78
CA LYS A 46 -4.80 8.86 -21.70
C LYS A 46 -4.96 10.27 -21.10
N GLY A 47 -4.58 10.48 -19.84
CA GLY A 47 -4.66 11.75 -19.12
C GLY A 47 -6.07 12.21 -18.79
N ARG A 48 -7.04 11.28 -18.75
CA ARG A 48 -8.44 11.55 -18.41
C ARG A 48 -8.70 11.49 -16.91
N GLU A 49 -8.01 10.56 -16.25
CA GLU A 49 -8.09 10.32 -14.81
C GLU A 49 -6.75 10.71 -14.17
N ARG A 50 -6.81 11.12 -12.90
CA ARG A 50 -5.62 11.36 -12.07
C ARG A 50 -5.44 10.14 -11.17
N PRO A 51 -4.25 9.51 -11.13
CA PRO A 51 -3.98 8.47 -10.14
C PRO A 51 -4.04 9.06 -8.74
N SER A 52 -4.56 8.35 -7.74
CA SER A 52 -4.46 8.76 -6.33
C SER A 52 -3.00 8.84 -5.89
N GLU A 53 -2.71 9.48 -4.75
CA GLU A 53 -1.35 9.56 -4.21
C GLU A 53 -0.74 8.17 -4.00
N ASP A 54 -1.50 7.23 -3.44
CA ASP A 54 -1.06 5.86 -3.23
C ASP A 54 -0.73 5.15 -4.55
N ILE A 55 -1.58 5.29 -5.57
CA ILE A 55 -1.35 4.68 -6.90
C ILE A 55 -0.12 5.31 -7.57
N LEU A 56 0.05 6.63 -7.47
CA LEU A 56 1.19 7.33 -8.02
C LEU A 56 2.50 6.89 -7.34
N LEU A 57 2.48 6.73 -6.02
CA LEU A 57 3.60 6.20 -5.26
C LEU A 57 3.94 4.76 -5.65
N LEU A 58 2.94 3.90 -5.82
CA LEU A 58 3.14 2.53 -6.31
C LEU A 58 3.76 2.51 -7.70
N LEU A 59 3.32 3.38 -8.62
CA LEU A 59 3.91 3.52 -9.95
C LEU A 59 5.37 3.99 -9.88
N ILE A 60 5.68 4.99 -9.03
CA ILE A 60 7.04 5.47 -8.80
C ILE A 60 7.94 4.35 -8.27
N SER A 61 7.46 3.59 -7.28
CA SER A 61 8.18 2.47 -6.71
C SER A 61 8.38 1.33 -7.71
N HIS A 62 7.35 1.01 -8.50
CA HIS A 62 7.38 -0.05 -9.51
C HIS A 62 8.42 0.23 -10.59
N TYR A 63 8.47 1.46 -11.10
CA TYR A 63 9.48 1.88 -12.08
C TYR A 63 10.85 2.18 -11.47
N GLY A 64 11.00 2.10 -10.14
CA GLY A 64 12.25 2.39 -9.45
C GLY A 64 12.72 3.84 -9.64
N LEU A 65 11.78 4.78 -9.78
CA LEU A 65 12.09 6.19 -9.98
C LEU A 65 12.58 6.80 -8.68
N GLN A 66 13.66 7.57 -8.76
CA GLN A 66 14.25 8.29 -7.64
C GLN A 66 14.34 9.79 -7.91
N ASP A 67 14.45 10.55 -6.83
CA ASP A 67 14.77 11.97 -6.81
C ASP A 67 13.93 12.80 -7.78
N ASP A 68 14.58 13.53 -8.68
CA ASP A 68 14.00 14.50 -9.62
C ASP A 68 12.88 13.94 -10.49
N THR A 69 12.95 12.65 -10.86
CA THR A 69 11.94 12.03 -11.74
C THR A 69 10.66 11.67 -10.97
N ALA A 70 10.80 11.33 -9.70
CA ALA A 70 9.65 11.12 -8.82
C ALA A 70 8.95 12.45 -8.52
N GLU A 71 9.74 13.49 -8.21
CA GLU A 71 9.23 14.86 -7.97
C GLU A 71 8.50 15.42 -9.20
N GLU A 72 9.05 15.21 -10.41
CA GLU A 72 8.40 15.57 -11.68
C GLU A 72 6.99 14.96 -11.79
N LEU A 73 6.82 13.68 -11.44
CA LEU A 73 5.52 13.02 -11.50
C LEU A 73 4.51 13.56 -10.47
N TRP A 74 4.97 13.92 -9.28
CA TRP A 74 4.13 14.55 -8.25
C TRP A 74 3.65 15.94 -8.69
N ASP A 75 4.51 16.75 -9.31
CA ASP A 75 4.14 18.07 -9.85
C ASP A 75 3.20 17.94 -11.06
N LEU A 76 3.49 17.01 -11.99
CA LEU A 76 2.63 16.75 -13.15
C LEU A 76 1.23 16.26 -12.74
N ALA A 77 1.13 15.53 -11.64
CA ALA A 77 -0.15 15.14 -11.06
C ALA A 77 -0.82 16.28 -10.27
N GLY A 78 -0.08 17.34 -9.92
CA GLY A 78 -0.57 18.48 -9.16
C GLY A 78 -0.75 18.16 -7.68
N TYR A 79 0.04 17.24 -7.13
CA TYR A 79 0.07 16.94 -5.69
C TYR A 79 0.97 17.91 -4.91
N ASP A 80 1.92 18.57 -5.58
CA ASP A 80 2.83 19.54 -4.95
C ASP A 80 2.22 20.95 -4.76
N LYS A 81 0.96 21.14 -5.18
CA LYS A 81 0.28 22.43 -5.08
C LYS A 81 -0.33 22.65 -3.70
N ARG A 82 0.51 23.05 -2.74
CA ARG A 82 0.11 24.11 -1.80
C ARG A 82 0.29 25.46 -2.49
N THR A 83 -0.57 25.74 -3.46
CA THR A 83 -0.75 27.09 -4.01
C THR A 83 -1.97 27.71 -3.35
N ASP A 84 -1.89 27.95 -2.04
CA ASP A 84 -2.62 29.06 -1.45
C ASP A 84 -1.71 30.28 -1.57
N VAL A 85 -2.12 31.18 -2.48
CA VAL A 85 -1.76 32.59 -2.70
C VAL A 85 -0.86 33.20 -1.60
N VAL A 86 0.29 33.79 -1.96
CA VAL A 86 0.64 35.24 -1.96
C VAL A 86 2.15 35.40 -2.29
N ASP A 87 2.49 36.32 -3.19
CA ASP A 87 3.83 36.90 -3.39
C ASP A 87 4.54 37.21 -2.06
N GLU A 88 5.73 36.65 -1.81
CA GLU A 88 6.86 37.36 -1.16
C GLU A 88 8.18 36.59 -1.40
N PRO A 89 9.30 37.28 -1.74
CA PRO A 89 10.59 36.65 -1.93
C PRO A 89 11.37 36.62 -0.62
N GLY A 90 11.86 35.44 -0.26
CA GLY A 90 12.93 35.31 0.72
C GLY A 90 12.50 34.62 2.00
N VAL A 91 13.13 33.48 2.21
CA VAL A 91 13.57 32.84 3.47
C VAL A 91 13.34 31.35 3.29
N LEU A 92 14.42 30.64 2.98
CA LEU A 92 14.50 29.19 3.13
C LEU A 92 14.27 28.87 4.61
N PRO A 93 13.29 28.02 4.99
CA PRO A 93 13.29 27.43 6.32
C PRO A 93 14.00 26.08 6.22
N GLU A 94 15.19 25.99 6.82
CA GLU A 94 15.97 24.79 7.11
C GLU A 94 15.23 23.82 8.05
N GLY A 95 14.05 23.32 7.64
CA GLY A 95 13.22 22.42 8.45
C GLY A 95 12.58 21.26 7.68
N ARG A 96 12.71 21.20 6.34
CA ARG A 96 11.97 20.23 5.51
C ARG A 96 12.69 18.91 5.23
N ALA A 97 13.95 18.77 5.62
CA ALA A 97 14.62 17.47 5.65
C ALA A 97 14.01 16.50 6.68
N GLN A 98 13.16 16.99 7.59
CA GLN A 98 12.51 16.15 8.62
C GLN A 98 11.15 15.58 8.18
N ALA A 99 10.54 16.07 7.09
CA ALA A 99 9.31 15.50 6.56
C ALA A 99 9.57 14.27 5.65
N ALA A 100 10.75 14.19 5.03
CA ALA A 100 11.23 12.98 4.37
C ALA A 100 11.63 11.87 5.37
N MET A 101 11.78 12.21 6.66
CA MET A 101 12.01 11.25 7.76
C MET A 101 10.70 10.80 8.46
N MET A 102 9.55 10.92 7.79
CA MET A 102 8.26 10.57 8.39
C MET A 102 7.36 9.70 7.50
N VAL A 103 7.93 8.67 6.84
CA VAL A 103 7.22 7.40 6.60
C VAL A 103 8.19 6.21 6.78
N MET A 104 8.86 6.14 7.94
CA MET A 104 8.99 4.86 8.61
C MET A 104 7.75 4.71 9.50
N LEU A 105 6.60 4.43 8.89
CA LEU A 105 5.53 3.79 9.65
C LEU A 105 6.00 2.36 9.90
N ASP A 106 6.82 2.20 10.94
CA ASP A 106 6.83 0.98 11.73
C ASP A 106 5.35 0.67 12.04
N PRO A 107 4.76 -0.38 11.43
CA PRO A 107 3.35 -0.69 11.60
C PRO A 107 3.19 -1.23 13.02
N ARG A 108 3.01 -0.32 13.98
CA ARG A 108 2.64 -0.68 15.34
C ARG A 108 1.19 -1.12 15.32
N ILE A 109 0.99 -2.35 14.85
CA ILE A 109 -0.20 -3.21 14.94
C ILE A 109 -1.49 -2.39 14.89
N LEU A 110 -1.98 -2.14 13.69
CA LEU A 110 -3.33 -1.58 13.51
C LEU A 110 -4.34 -2.72 13.72
N TYR A 111 -5.25 -2.52 14.67
CA TYR A 111 -6.34 -3.47 14.90
C TYR A 111 -7.40 -3.27 13.82
N SER A 112 -7.65 -4.33 13.05
CA SER A 112 -8.76 -4.40 12.10
C SER A 112 -10.02 -4.90 12.79
N ASP A 113 -11.16 -4.30 12.47
CA ASP A 113 -12.45 -4.81 12.92
C ASP A 113 -13.01 -5.87 11.98
N LEU A 114 -12.65 -5.80 10.69
CA LEU A 114 -13.17 -6.68 9.65
C LEU A 114 -12.03 -7.22 8.78
N ALA A 115 -12.07 -8.53 8.56
CA ALA A 115 -11.23 -9.21 7.58
C ALA A 115 -12.12 -9.87 6.51
N GLU A 116 -11.90 -9.50 5.25
CA GLU A 116 -12.60 -10.03 4.08
C GLU A 116 -11.64 -10.80 3.18
N VAL A 117 -12.06 -11.96 2.68
CA VAL A 117 -11.28 -12.78 1.74
C VAL A 117 -11.98 -12.78 0.39
N SER A 118 -11.27 -12.35 -0.65
CA SER A 118 -11.71 -12.46 -2.03
C SER A 118 -10.83 -13.45 -2.80
N ALA A 119 -11.44 -14.37 -3.54
CA ALA A 119 -10.75 -15.34 -4.38
C ALA A 119 -10.85 -14.92 -5.85
N THR A 120 -9.70 -14.82 -6.51
CA THR A 120 -9.60 -14.53 -7.94
C THR A 120 -8.91 -15.69 -8.67
N PRO A 121 -8.97 -15.76 -10.01
CA PRO A 121 -8.22 -16.76 -10.76
C PRO A 121 -6.69 -16.71 -10.53
N LYS A 122 -6.15 -15.53 -10.16
CA LYS A 122 -4.71 -15.33 -9.91
C LYS A 122 -4.31 -15.66 -8.47
N GLY A 123 -5.24 -15.69 -7.51
CA GLY A 123 -4.91 -15.93 -6.11
C GLY A 123 -6.00 -15.48 -5.13
N PHE A 124 -5.59 -15.20 -3.90
CA PHE A 124 -6.45 -14.75 -2.81
C PHE A 124 -6.02 -13.36 -2.37
N ILE A 125 -6.99 -12.53 -2.01
CA ILE A 125 -6.75 -11.21 -1.43
C ILE A 125 -7.43 -11.20 -0.06
N LEU A 126 -6.66 -10.94 0.98
CA LEU A 126 -7.15 -10.70 2.33
C LEU A 126 -7.14 -9.19 2.59
N THR A 127 -8.31 -8.61 2.78
CA THR A 127 -8.49 -7.18 3.07
C THR A 127 -8.87 -7.01 4.53
N PHE A 128 -8.08 -6.23 5.25
CA PHE A 128 -8.37 -5.78 6.60
C PHE A 128 -8.91 -4.36 6.55
N SER A 129 -10.05 -4.11 7.18
CA SER A 129 -10.66 -2.78 7.25
C SER A 129 -11.04 -2.39 8.67
N GLN A 130 -11.08 -1.09 8.92
CA GLN A 130 -11.52 -0.49 10.16
C GLN A 130 -12.77 0.35 9.89
N SER A 131 -13.78 0.26 10.75
CA SER A 131 -14.95 1.12 10.63
C SER A 131 -14.64 2.47 11.27
N VAL A 132 -14.58 3.55 10.48
CA VAL A 132 -14.18 4.88 10.97
C VAL A 132 -15.36 5.86 10.87
N GLY A 133 -15.74 6.45 12.01
CA GLY A 133 -16.72 7.53 12.11
C GLY A 133 -18.19 7.11 12.29
N PRO A 134 -19.12 8.07 12.47
CA PRO A 134 -20.52 7.82 12.82
C PRO A 134 -21.33 7.06 11.75
N ASN A 135 -20.85 7.09 10.50
CA ASN A 135 -21.49 6.44 9.35
C ASN A 135 -20.94 5.03 9.06
N GLY A 136 -19.95 4.57 9.84
CA GLY A 136 -19.48 3.19 9.86
C GLY A 136 -18.91 2.64 8.54
N GLN A 137 -18.50 3.50 7.61
CA GLN A 137 -17.96 3.05 6.33
C GLN A 137 -16.62 2.32 6.55
N PRO A 138 -16.46 1.08 6.06
CA PRO A 138 -15.24 0.32 6.24
C PRO A 138 -14.11 0.95 5.41
N LEU A 139 -13.08 1.46 6.09
CA LEU A 139 -11.86 1.95 5.46
C LEU A 139 -10.83 0.80 5.43
N PRO A 140 -10.36 0.36 4.26
CA PRO A 140 -9.31 -0.65 4.16
C PRO A 140 -8.01 -0.10 4.76
N ILE A 141 -7.43 -0.83 5.71
CA ILE A 141 -6.19 -0.49 6.39
C ILE A 141 -5.01 -1.37 5.96
N ALA A 142 -5.28 -2.58 5.45
CA ALA A 142 -4.26 -3.45 4.87
C ALA A 142 -4.86 -4.39 3.83
N ARG A 143 -4.10 -4.70 2.78
CA ARG A 143 -4.44 -5.72 1.78
C ARG A 143 -3.24 -6.64 1.59
N VAL A 144 -3.51 -7.94 1.52
CA VAL A 144 -2.50 -8.96 1.30
C VAL A 144 -2.95 -9.86 0.16
N GLY A 145 -2.31 -9.69 -1.00
CA GLY A 145 -2.42 -10.62 -2.12
C GLY A 145 -1.53 -11.84 -1.91
N MET A 146 -2.04 -13.03 -2.20
CA MET A 146 -1.29 -14.29 -2.04
C MET A 146 -1.69 -15.33 -3.08
N SER A 147 -0.73 -16.16 -3.48
CA SER A 147 -1.00 -17.31 -4.33
C SER A 147 -1.85 -18.36 -3.61
N ARG A 148 -2.42 -19.31 -4.37
CA ARG A 148 -3.18 -20.42 -3.79
C ARG A 148 -2.36 -21.27 -2.82
N GLU A 149 -1.07 -21.41 -3.07
CA GLU A 149 -0.17 -22.20 -2.21
C GLU A 149 0.14 -21.44 -0.92
N GLN A 150 0.42 -20.14 -1.03
CA GLN A 150 0.63 -19.27 0.12
C GLN A 150 -0.62 -19.21 1.02
N ALA A 151 -1.82 -19.10 0.43
CA ALA A 151 -3.07 -19.12 1.17
C ALA A 151 -3.26 -20.39 2.00
N LYS A 152 -2.93 -21.56 1.44
CA LYS A 152 -2.98 -22.85 2.16
C LYS A 152 -1.98 -22.89 3.32
N ALA A 153 -0.77 -22.39 3.11
CA ALA A 153 0.27 -22.34 4.15
C ALA A 153 -0.16 -21.42 5.31
N VAL A 154 -0.66 -20.23 4.99
CA VAL A 154 -1.20 -19.28 5.98
C VAL A 154 -2.35 -19.90 6.78
N MET A 155 -3.30 -20.56 6.11
CA MET A 155 -4.40 -21.26 6.77
C MET A 155 -3.90 -22.32 7.76
N GLY A 156 -2.91 -23.13 7.38
CA GLY A 156 -2.33 -24.15 8.25
C GLY A 156 -1.64 -23.55 9.49
N LEU A 157 -0.87 -22.48 9.31
CA LEU A 157 -0.19 -21.78 10.41
C LEU A 157 -1.18 -21.13 11.37
N LEU A 158 -2.22 -20.45 10.84
CA LEU A 158 -3.27 -19.85 11.65
C LEU A 158 -4.01 -20.92 12.46
N HIS A 159 -4.41 -22.02 11.83
CA HIS A 159 -5.07 -23.13 12.51
C HIS A 159 -4.19 -23.72 13.63
N GLN A 160 -2.91 -23.98 13.36
CA GLN A 160 -1.99 -24.51 14.37
C GLN A 160 -1.79 -23.55 15.54
N THR A 161 -1.68 -22.25 15.25
CA THR A 161 -1.48 -21.22 16.27
C THR A 161 -2.72 -21.08 17.17
N LEU A 162 -3.92 -21.05 16.58
CA LEU A 162 -5.18 -21.04 17.31
C LEU A 162 -5.34 -22.31 18.16
N TRP A 163 -5.04 -23.48 17.59
CA TRP A 163 -5.10 -24.74 18.32
C TRP A 163 -4.19 -24.75 19.56
N ASN A 164 -2.96 -24.24 19.44
CA ASN A 164 -2.01 -24.15 20.55
C ASN A 164 -2.44 -23.14 21.62
N LEU A 165 -3.11 -22.04 21.22
CA LEU A 165 -3.66 -21.07 22.16
C LEU A 165 -4.85 -21.63 22.94
N ASP A 166 -5.73 -22.40 22.28
CA ASP A 166 -6.90 -23.01 22.90
C ASP A 166 -6.55 -24.25 23.73
N ASN A 167 -5.45 -24.93 23.38
CA ASN A 167 -4.92 -26.11 24.05
C ASN A 167 -3.48 -25.85 24.52
N PRO A 168 -3.26 -24.91 25.45
CA PRO A 168 -1.93 -24.67 25.97
C PRO A 168 -1.45 -25.97 26.60
N SER A 169 -0.39 -26.56 26.04
CA SER A 169 0.12 -27.82 26.53
C SER A 169 0.46 -27.69 28.01
N LEU A 170 0.11 -28.74 28.77
CA LEU A 170 0.39 -28.95 30.19
C LEU A 170 1.90 -28.96 30.54
N ASP A 171 2.77 -28.51 29.64
CA ASP A 171 4.23 -28.59 29.74
C ASP A 171 4.81 -27.70 30.85
N GLY A 172 4.04 -26.71 31.32
CA GLY A 172 4.43 -25.85 32.44
C GLY A 172 4.30 -26.49 33.84
N ARG A 173 3.65 -27.65 33.99
CA ARG A 173 3.39 -28.27 35.32
C ARG A 173 4.26 -29.48 35.64
N LEU A 174 5.13 -29.91 34.75
CA LEU A 174 6.00 -31.09 34.97
C LEU A 174 7.43 -30.74 35.38
N GLN A 175 7.84 -29.46 35.42
CA GLN A 175 9.18 -29.06 35.87
C GLN A 175 9.26 -28.60 37.34
N SER A 176 8.13 -28.52 38.05
CA SER A 176 8.08 -28.08 39.46
C SER A 176 8.03 -29.23 40.48
N GLY A 177 8.42 -30.45 40.10
CA GLY A 177 8.30 -31.65 40.93
C GLY A 177 9.62 -32.32 41.39
N GLU A 178 10.79 -31.90 40.91
CA GLU A 178 12.07 -32.62 41.14
C GLU A 178 13.15 -31.78 41.86
N GLN A 179 12.77 -30.86 42.76
CA GLN A 179 13.74 -30.21 43.66
C GLN A 179 13.22 -30.10 45.08
N SER A 180 13.02 -31.25 45.74
CA SER A 180 13.02 -31.31 47.20
C SER A 180 13.02 -32.77 47.65
N ASP A 181 14.18 -33.43 47.63
CA ASP A 181 14.66 -34.22 48.78
C ASP A 181 16.10 -34.73 48.54
N SER A 182 17.11 -33.95 48.92
CA SER A 182 18.46 -34.45 49.23
C SER A 182 19.32 -33.33 49.82
N ALA A 183 19.14 -33.08 51.11
CA ALA A 183 20.18 -32.47 51.93
C ALA A 183 20.14 -33.14 53.31
N GLN A 184 21.02 -34.12 53.47
CA GLN A 184 21.52 -34.59 54.76
C GLN A 184 22.52 -33.58 55.32
#